data_AF-A0A2V6IDF4-F1
#
_entry.id   AF-A0A2V6IDF4-F1
#
_cell.length_a   1.000
_cell.length_b   1.000
_cell.length_c   1.000
_cell.angle_alpha   90.00
_cell.angle_beta   90.00
_cell.angle_gamma   90.00
#
_symmetry.space_group_name_H-M   'P 1'
#
loop_
_entity.id
_entity.type
_entity.pdbx_description
1 polymer ?
#
loop_
_entity_poly.entity_id
_entity_poly.type
_entity_poly.pdbx_seq_one_letter_code
_entity_poly.pdbx_strand_id
1 'polypeptide(L)' 'MQLKRSKRYRAAAEQVDRKKSYSLNDAVATLKKFPPTKFDQTVTVSFRLGVDP' A
#
# COMPACT_ATOMS: atom_id res chain seq x y z
N MET A 1 -18.17 -7.77 3.77
CA MET A 1 -16.72 -7.47 3.73
C MET A 1 -15.98 -8.75 4.10
N GLN A 2 -15.29 -9.42 3.17
CA GLN A 2 -14.53 -10.65 3.49
C GLN A 2 -13.46 -10.32 4.54
N LEU A 3 -13.61 -10.85 5.77
CA LEU A 3 -12.68 -10.60 6.87
C LEU A 3 -11.27 -11.17 6.58
N LYS A 4 -11.18 -12.21 5.75
CA LYS A 4 -9.94 -12.96 5.51
C LYS A 4 -9.21 -12.45 4.28
N ARG A 5 -8.22 -11.59 4.50
CA ARG A 5 -7.31 -11.12 3.45
C ARG A 5 -6.47 -12.29 2.90
N SER A 6 -6.13 -12.23 1.61
CA SER A 6 -5.31 -13.25 0.94
C SER A 6 -3.91 -13.34 1.55
N LYS A 7 -3.25 -14.51 1.42
CA LYS A 7 -1.89 -14.73 1.94
C LYS A 7 -0.90 -13.67 1.42
N ARG A 8 -1.01 -13.29 0.15
CA ARG A 8 -0.19 -12.24 -0.48
C ARG A 8 -0.40 -10.86 0.16
N TYR A 9 -1.65 -10.50 0.45
CA TYR A 9 -1.95 -9.22 1.11
C TYR A 9 -1.33 -9.17 2.52
N ARG A 10 -1.39 -10.28 3.27
CA ARG A 10 -0.83 -10.37 4.61
C ARG A 10 0.69 -10.18 4.59
N ALA A 11 1.39 -10.90 3.71
CA ALA A 11 2.84 -10.77 3.54
C ALA A 11 3.29 -9.36 3.11
N ALA A 12 2.49 -8.65 2.31
CA ALA A 12 2.76 -7.25 1.95
C ALA A 12 2.49 -6.30 3.14
N ALA A 13 1.42 -6.55 3.91
CA ALA A 13 1.08 -5.73 5.07
C ALA A 13 2.09 -5.84 6.21
N GLU A 14 2.78 -6.98 6.35
CA GLU A 14 3.87 -7.18 7.32
C GLU A 14 5.12 -6.35 6.98
N GLN A 15 5.34 -6.03 5.70
CA GLN A 15 6.48 -5.22 5.25
C GLN A 15 6.26 -3.71 5.37
N VAL A 16 5.04 -3.28 5.73
CA VAL A 16 4.69 -1.86 5.85
C VAL A 16 4.40 -1.52 7.29
N ASP A 17 5.15 -0.57 7.83
CA ASP A 17 4.84 0.00 9.14
C ASP A 17 3.83 1.15 8.99
N ARG A 18 2.61 0.95 9.50
CA ARG A 18 1.55 1.96 9.44
C ARG A 18 1.80 3.18 10.33
N LYS A 19 2.70 3.09 11.30
CA LYS A 19 3.03 4.21 12.20
C LYS A 19 4.16 5.08 11.66
N LYS A 20 4.92 4.57 10.70
CA LYS A 20 6.03 5.31 10.08
C LYS A 20 5.50 6.24 8.99
N SER A 21 5.87 7.51 9.08
CA SER A 21 5.75 8.43 7.95
C SER A 21 6.86 8.14 6.94
N TYR A 22 6.49 7.72 5.74
CA TYR A 22 7.43 7.49 4.64
C TYR A 22 7.57 8.78 3.81
N SER A 23 8.80 9.11 3.41
CA SER A 23 9.01 10.07 2.33
C SER A 23 8.50 9.48 1.00
N LEU A 24 8.22 10.32 0.00
CA LEU A 24 7.73 9.84 -1.31
C LEU A 24 8.68 8.83 -1.95
N ASN A 25 9.99 9.07 -1.86
CA ASN A 25 11.01 8.18 -2.42
C ASN A 25 11.00 6.81 -1.71
N ASP A 26 10.92 6.81 -0.38
CA ASP A 26 10.89 5.58 0.40
C ASP A 26 9.60 4.80 0.20
N ALA A 27 8.47 5.51 0.05
CA ALA A 27 7.19 4.90 -0.25
C ALA A 27 7.24 4.17 -1.60
N VAL A 28 7.73 4.82 -2.67
CA VAL A 28 7.88 4.20 -3.99
C VAL A 28 8.84 3.02 -3.97
N ALA A 29 9.97 3.14 -3.26
CA ALA A 29 10.92 2.03 -3.10
C ALA A 29 10.29 0.83 -2.38
N THR A 30 9.45 1.08 -1.38
CA THR A 30 8.73 0.04 -0.64
C THR A 30 7.67 -0.64 -1.52
N LEU A 31 6.93 0.12 -2.33
CA LEU A 31 5.95 -0.43 -3.27
C LEU A 31 6.61 -1.42 -4.26
N LYS A 32 7.82 -1.11 -4.75
CA LYS A 32 8.55 -1.97 -5.70
C LYS A 32 9.06 -3.28 -5.08
N LYS A 33 9.13 -3.39 -3.76
CA LYS A 33 9.56 -4.64 -3.07
C LYS A 33 8.45 -5.68 -2.99
N PHE A 34 7.20 -5.29 -3.25
CA PHE A 34 6.09 -6.25 -3.20
C PHE A 34 6.17 -7.29 -4.31
N PRO A 35 5.67 -8.50 -4.05
CA PRO A 35 5.75 -9.59 -5.01
C PRO A 35 5.01 -9.22 -6.31
N PRO A 36 5.69 -9.28 -7.47
CA PRO A 36 5.15 -8.83 -8.74
C PRO A 36 3.91 -9.63 -9.13
N THR A 37 2.97 -8.96 -9.78
CA THR A 37 1.84 -9.60 -10.47
C THR A 37 2.17 -9.79 -11.94
N LYS A 38 1.45 -10.68 -12.62
CA LYS A 38 1.59 -10.92 -14.06
C LYS A 38 0.99 -9.81 -14.94
N PHE A 39 0.63 -8.68 -14.35
CA PHE A 39 -0.04 -7.55 -14.99
C PHE A 39 0.50 -6.25 -14.42
N ASP A 40 0.39 -5.18 -15.21
CA ASP A 40 0.80 -3.82 -14.82
C ASP A 40 -0.11 -3.27 -13.73
N GLN A 41 0.47 -3.07 -12.54
CA GLN A 41 -0.27 -2.58 -11.38
C GLN A 41 -0.52 -1.08 -11.47
N THR A 42 -1.70 -0.65 -11.06
CA THR A 42 -2.03 0.77 -10.89
C THR A 42 -1.76 1.20 -9.45
N VAL A 43 -1.04 2.31 -9.27
CA VAL A 43 -0.81 2.93 -7.97
C VAL A 43 -1.83 4.04 -7.74
N THR A 44 -2.57 3.99 -6.62
CA THR A 44 -3.53 5.02 -6.22
C THR A 44 -3.01 5.79 -5.01
N VAL A 45 -3.21 7.10 -5.01
CA VAL A 45 -2.93 7.96 -3.86
C VAL A 45 -4.23 8.52 -3.32
N SER A 46 -4.54 8.22 -2.05
CA SER A 46 -5.74 8.70 -1.39
C SER A 46 -5.39 9.82 -0.41
N PHE A 47 -6.03 10.97 -0.58
CA PHE A 47 -5.90 12.11 0.31
C PHE A 47 -7.21 12.34 1.03
N ARG A 48 -7.14 12.65 2.33
CA ARG A 48 -8.31 13.04 3.12
C ARG A 48 -8.32 14.56 3.20
N LEU A 49 -9.18 15.17 2.40
CA LEU A 49 -9.31 16.63 2.35
C LEU A 49 -10.18 17.09 3.52
N GLY A 50 -9.74 18.11 4.25
CA GLY A 50 -10.46 18.68 5.40
C GLY A 50 -11.53 19.70 5.00
N VAL A 51 -12.09 19.56 3.81
CA VAL A 51 -13.15 20.42 3.29
C VAL A 51 -14.51 19.86 3.72
N ASP A 52 -15.46 20.75 4.00
CA ASP A 52 -16.85 20.39 4.26
C ASP A 52 -17.47 19.87 2.94
N PRO A 53 -17.98 18.62 2.90
CA PRO A 53 -18.30 17.91 1.65
C PRO A 53 -19.53 18.42 0.89
#